data_AF-A0A182IYA7-F1
#
_entry.id   AF-A0A182IYA7-F1
#
_cell.length_a   1.000
_cell.length_b   1.000
_cell.length_c   1.000
_cell.angle_alpha   90.00
_cell.angle_beta   90.00
_cell.angle_gamma   90.00
#
_symmetry.space_group_name_H-M   'P 1'
#
loop_
_entity.id
_entity.type
_entity.pdbx_description
1 polymer ?
#
loop_
_entity_poly.entity_id
_entity_poly.type
_entity_poly.pdbx_seq_one_letter_code
_entity_poly.pdbx_strand_id
1 'polypeptide(L)'
;MEDLTPQTVAVLRVLLRKFRSLRELWDAQHKHYGDLNRVEAGYANLLKILLITEPNANTTSVFSKIHGFINAFAKEYSENKRRTRGNCSWYVEELQFLVDAKLVCNDDSVTADLSWLQKPPGMSSNFVDDLSTANISCLESSENLNCIIVTEQNTGPMEDTLRMEVDIKLEERN
;
A
#
# COMPACT_ATOMS: atom_id res chain seq x y z
N MET A 1 0.02 14.75 -14.90
CA MET A 1 0.49 13.88 -13.79
C MET A 1 -0.36 14.29 -12.61
N GLU A 2 -1.36 13.51 -12.25
CA GLU A 2 -2.20 13.83 -11.09
C GLU A 2 -1.51 13.24 -9.86
N ASP A 3 -0.89 14.11 -9.06
CA ASP A 3 -0.39 13.73 -7.75
C ASP A 3 -1.57 13.20 -6.92
N LEU A 4 -1.48 11.96 -6.43
CA LEU A 4 -2.51 11.41 -5.55
C LEU A 4 -2.63 12.31 -4.34
N THR A 5 -3.86 12.81 -4.09
CA THR A 5 -4.08 13.66 -2.92
C THR A 5 -3.78 12.87 -1.63
N PRO A 6 -3.33 13.53 -0.54
CA PRO A 6 -3.10 12.85 0.75
C PRO A 6 -4.33 12.08 1.25
N GLN A 7 -5.53 12.59 0.96
CA GLN A 7 -6.79 11.92 1.27
C GLN A 7 -6.95 10.62 0.48
N THR A 8 -6.65 10.64 -0.82
CA THR A 8 -6.68 9.45 -1.68
C THR A 8 -5.71 8.39 -1.16
N VAL A 9 -4.48 8.77 -0.82
CA VAL A 9 -3.49 7.83 -0.25
C VAL A 9 -3.97 7.22 1.06
N ALA A 10 -4.59 8.01 1.94
CA ALA A 10 -5.14 7.51 3.20
C ALA A 10 -6.26 6.47 2.96
N VAL A 11 -7.16 6.71 2.01
CA VAL A 11 -8.22 5.76 1.64
C VAL A 11 -7.62 4.48 1.05
N LEU A 12 -6.63 4.59 0.15
CA LEU A 12 -5.97 3.44 -0.45
C LEU A 12 -5.19 2.61 0.59
N ARG A 13 -4.59 3.25 1.60
CA ARG A 13 -4.01 2.53 2.75
C ARG A 13 -5.07 1.75 3.52
N VAL A 14 -6.23 2.34 3.78
CA VAL A 14 -7.35 1.64 4.44
C VAL A 14 -7.84 0.46 3.59
N LEU A 15 -7.89 0.62 2.26
CA LEU A 15 -8.22 -0.46 1.32
C LEU A 15 -7.24 -1.65 1.46
N LEU A 16 -5.93 -1.39 1.41
CA LEU A 16 -4.90 -2.44 1.52
C LEU A 16 -4.89 -3.12 2.90
N ARG A 17 -5.06 -2.36 3.98
CA ARG A 17 -5.22 -2.92 5.34
C ARG A 17 -6.44 -3.81 5.44
N LYS A 18 -7.56 -3.39 4.83
CA LYS A 18 -8.77 -4.19 4.82
C LYS A 18 -8.55 -5.47 4.02
N PHE A 19 -7.90 -5.39 2.86
CA PHE A 19 -7.55 -6.56 2.06
C PHE A 19 -6.69 -7.56 2.85
N ARG A 20 -5.67 -7.10 3.55
CA ARG A 20 -4.84 -7.94 4.44
C ARG A 20 -5.68 -8.71 5.47
N SER A 21 -6.75 -8.10 6.01
CA SER A 21 -7.62 -8.76 6.98
C SER A 21 -8.56 -9.84 6.39
N LEU A 22 -8.81 -9.80 5.08
CA LEU A 22 -9.74 -10.70 4.38
C LEU A 22 -8.98 -11.91 3.82
N ARG A 23 -8.58 -12.81 4.71
CA ARG A 23 -7.78 -14.01 4.39
C ARG A 23 -8.46 -14.93 3.38
N GLU A 24 -9.80 -14.94 3.33
CA GLU A 24 -10.56 -15.65 2.30
C GLU A 24 -10.20 -15.25 0.86
N LEU A 25 -9.59 -14.08 0.64
CA LEU A 25 -9.22 -13.59 -0.69
C LEU A 25 -7.83 -14.04 -1.16
N TRP A 26 -6.92 -14.37 -0.25
CA TRP A 26 -5.50 -14.56 -0.59
C TRP A 26 -4.81 -15.72 0.13
N ASP A 27 -5.35 -16.21 1.23
CA ASP A 27 -4.72 -17.24 2.04
C ASP A 27 -5.33 -18.61 1.78
N ALA A 28 -4.63 -19.42 0.98
CA ALA A 28 -5.04 -20.77 0.63
C ALA A 28 -5.22 -21.72 1.83
N GLN A 29 -4.64 -21.41 3.00
CA GLN A 29 -4.80 -22.20 4.22
C GLN A 29 -6.01 -21.77 5.06
N HIS A 30 -6.64 -20.64 4.72
CA HIS A 30 -7.81 -20.17 5.45
C HIS A 30 -9.04 -21.03 5.13
N LYS A 31 -9.81 -21.40 6.18
CA LYS A 31 -10.99 -22.28 6.05
C LYS A 31 -12.08 -21.81 5.09
N HIS A 32 -12.10 -20.52 4.76
CA HIS A 32 -13.08 -19.90 3.86
C HIS A 32 -12.47 -19.50 2.51
N TYR A 33 -11.23 -19.89 2.24
CA TYR A 33 -10.62 -19.68 0.94
C TYR A 33 -11.39 -20.46 -0.14
N GLY A 34 -11.73 -19.78 -1.24
CA GLY A 34 -12.55 -20.34 -2.33
C GLY A 34 -14.06 -20.39 -2.04
N ASP A 35 -14.54 -19.95 -0.87
CA ASP A 35 -15.96 -19.79 -0.61
C ASP A 35 -16.49 -18.56 -1.36
N LEU A 36 -17.25 -18.80 -2.44
CA LEU A 36 -17.75 -17.75 -3.33
C LEU A 36 -18.53 -16.65 -2.59
N ASN A 37 -19.34 -17.01 -1.58
CA ASN A 37 -20.14 -16.04 -0.83
C ASN A 37 -19.24 -15.15 0.04
N ARG A 38 -18.17 -15.72 0.60
CA ARG A 38 -17.19 -14.99 1.40
C ARG A 38 -16.32 -14.10 0.53
N VAL A 39 -15.90 -14.60 -0.63
CA VAL A 39 -15.14 -13.83 -1.62
C VAL A 39 -15.96 -12.63 -2.09
N GLU A 40 -17.23 -12.84 -2.47
CA GLU A 40 -18.14 -11.77 -2.87
C GLU A 40 -18.32 -10.72 -1.76
N ALA A 41 -18.59 -11.17 -0.52
CA ALA A 41 -18.72 -10.28 0.63
C ALA A 41 -17.43 -9.50 0.93
N GLY A 42 -16.27 -10.14 0.77
CA GLY A 42 -14.96 -9.53 0.91
C GLY A 42 -14.76 -8.39 -0.08
N TYR A 43 -15.00 -8.64 -1.37
CA TYR A 43 -14.92 -7.62 -2.41
C TYR A 43 -15.96 -6.50 -2.24
N ALA A 44 -17.19 -6.83 -1.82
CA ALA A 44 -18.20 -5.82 -1.51
C ALA A 44 -17.76 -4.87 -0.38
N ASN A 45 -17.03 -5.38 0.64
CA ASN A 45 -16.48 -4.55 1.69
C ASN A 45 -15.35 -3.64 1.20
N LEU A 46 -14.49 -4.15 0.31
CA LEU A 46 -13.43 -3.35 -0.30
C LEU A 46 -14.00 -2.28 -1.25
N LEU A 47 -15.06 -2.60 -1.98
CA LEU A 47 -15.75 -1.65 -2.87
C LEU A 47 -16.28 -0.44 -2.11
N LYS A 48 -16.88 -0.64 -0.93
CA LYS A 48 -17.35 0.48 -0.08
C LYS A 48 -16.24 1.48 0.25
N ILE A 49 -15.00 1.01 0.39
CA ILE A 49 -13.84 1.87 0.65
C ILE A 49 -13.42 2.60 -0.63
N LEU A 50 -13.32 1.88 -1.75
CA LEU A 50 -12.88 2.45 -3.02
C LEU A 50 -13.86 3.53 -3.55
N LEU A 51 -15.16 3.36 -3.30
CA LEU A 51 -16.21 4.33 -3.67
C LEU A 51 -16.02 5.72 -3.02
N ILE A 52 -15.23 5.84 -1.95
CA ILE A 52 -14.92 7.13 -1.31
C ILE A 52 -14.08 8.01 -2.25
N THR A 53 -13.18 7.40 -3.03
CA THR A 53 -12.30 8.11 -3.96
C THR A 53 -12.73 7.96 -5.42
N GLU A 54 -13.40 6.87 -5.76
CA GLU A 54 -13.81 6.52 -7.13
C GLU A 54 -15.31 6.17 -7.13
N PRO A 55 -16.23 7.15 -7.22
CA PRO A 55 -17.68 6.91 -7.06
C PRO A 55 -18.32 5.96 -8.09
N ASN A 56 -17.67 5.79 -9.25
CA ASN A 56 -18.11 4.90 -10.32
C ASN A 56 -17.42 3.52 -10.28
N ALA A 57 -16.63 3.24 -9.24
CA ALA A 57 -15.95 1.97 -9.09
C ALA A 57 -16.95 0.81 -8.97
N ASN A 58 -16.53 -0.36 -9.44
CA ASN A 58 -17.24 -1.61 -9.26
C ASN A 58 -16.29 -2.68 -8.71
N THR A 59 -16.81 -3.89 -8.48
CA THR A 59 -16.01 -5.00 -7.96
C THR A 59 -14.80 -5.33 -8.84
N THR A 60 -14.94 -5.20 -10.15
CA THR A 60 -13.83 -5.35 -11.10
C THR A 60 -12.77 -4.27 -10.91
N SER A 61 -13.16 -3.00 -10.69
CA SER A 61 -12.23 -1.92 -10.36
C SER A 61 -11.42 -2.23 -9.09
N VAL A 62 -12.07 -2.78 -8.06
CA VAL A 62 -11.39 -3.19 -6.81
C VAL A 62 -10.35 -4.27 -7.08
N PHE A 63 -10.74 -5.33 -7.80
CA PHE A 63 -9.83 -6.41 -8.17
C PHE A 63 -8.63 -5.85 -8.93
N SER A 64 -8.87 -5.05 -9.97
CA SER A 64 -7.80 -4.44 -10.77
C SER A 64 -6.87 -3.57 -9.95
N LYS A 65 -7.43 -2.79 -9.00
CA LYS A 65 -6.64 -1.92 -8.13
C LYS A 65 -5.72 -2.72 -7.21
N ILE A 66 -6.26 -3.75 -6.55
CA ILE A 66 -5.49 -4.62 -5.65
C ILE A 66 -4.42 -5.37 -6.44
N HIS A 67 -4.80 -5.98 -7.57
CA HIS A 67 -3.87 -6.66 -8.47
C HIS A 67 -2.75 -5.74 -8.94
N GLY A 68 -3.07 -4.50 -9.30
CA GLY A 68 -2.09 -3.48 -9.68
C GLY A 68 -1.10 -3.16 -8.56
N PHE A 69 -1.59 -2.98 -7.32
CA PHE A 69 -0.71 -2.76 -6.18
C PHE A 69 0.20 -3.96 -5.89
N ILE A 70 -0.33 -5.19 -5.98
CA ILE A 70 0.46 -6.40 -5.73
C ILE A 70 1.54 -6.56 -6.81
N ASN A 71 1.22 -6.32 -8.08
CA ASN A 71 2.21 -6.36 -9.16
C ASN A 71 3.28 -5.28 -9.00
N ALA A 72 2.89 -4.05 -8.68
CA ALA A 72 3.84 -2.97 -8.41
C ALA A 72 4.75 -3.32 -7.22
N PHE A 73 4.18 -3.88 -6.15
CA PHE A 73 4.94 -4.36 -5.00
C PHE A 73 5.89 -5.51 -5.36
N ALA A 74 5.44 -6.50 -6.13
CA ALA A 74 6.29 -7.62 -6.54
C ALA A 74 7.47 -7.17 -7.41
N LYS A 75 7.22 -6.25 -8.36
CA LYS A 75 8.25 -5.62 -9.19
C LYS A 75 9.24 -4.83 -8.33
N GLU A 76 8.74 -3.96 -7.45
CA GLU A 76 9.59 -3.18 -6.55
C GLU A 76 10.39 -4.07 -5.60
N TYR A 77 9.80 -5.15 -5.11
CA TYR A 77 10.45 -6.11 -4.21
C TYR A 77 11.55 -6.90 -4.92
N SER A 78 11.34 -7.34 -6.17
CA SER A 78 12.37 -8.03 -6.96
C SER A 78 13.50 -7.08 -7.40
N GLU A 79 13.20 -5.83 -7.74
CA GLU A 79 14.17 -4.81 -8.16
C GLU A 79 14.99 -4.24 -6.99
N ASN A 80 14.39 -4.07 -5.80
CA ASN A 80 15.04 -3.51 -4.61
C ASN A 80 16.14 -4.41 -4.01
N LYS A 81 16.40 -5.59 -4.58
CA LYS A 81 17.62 -6.39 -4.36
C LYS A 81 18.92 -5.57 -4.53
N ARG A 82 18.86 -4.43 -5.23
CA ARG A 82 20.00 -3.56 -5.57
C ARG A 82 20.00 -2.17 -4.91
N ARG A 83 18.93 -1.76 -4.21
CA ARG A 83 18.80 -0.39 -3.69
C ARG A 83 18.85 -0.34 -2.16
N THR A 84 19.77 0.46 -1.64
CA THR A 84 19.91 0.78 -0.21
C THR A 84 18.71 1.59 0.27
N ARG A 85 17.71 0.92 0.86
CA ARG A 85 16.74 1.35 1.90
C ARG A 85 16.03 2.72 1.81
N GLY A 86 16.23 3.51 0.76
CA GLY A 86 15.94 4.95 0.79
C GLY A 86 14.52 5.34 0.40
N ASN A 87 13.95 4.76 -0.65
CA ASN A 87 12.68 5.20 -1.23
C ASN A 87 11.81 3.98 -1.56
N CYS A 88 11.18 3.39 -0.54
CA CYS A 88 10.13 2.40 -0.78
C CYS A 88 8.79 3.12 -0.95
N SER A 89 7.97 2.64 -1.86
CA SER A 89 6.63 3.20 -2.06
C SER A 89 5.75 3.02 -0.82
N TRP A 90 4.80 3.93 -0.60
CA TRP A 90 3.97 3.95 0.61
C TRP A 90 3.14 2.68 0.85
N TYR A 91 2.88 1.87 -0.19
CA TYR A 91 2.11 0.63 -0.13
C TYR A 91 2.94 -0.58 0.29
N VAL A 92 4.28 -0.47 0.29
CA VAL A 92 5.21 -1.57 0.62
C VAL A 92 4.95 -2.10 2.03
N GLU A 93 4.79 -1.20 3.01
CA GLU A 93 4.49 -1.57 4.40
C GLU A 93 3.17 -2.35 4.52
N GLU A 94 2.17 -2.00 3.72
CA GLU A 94 0.84 -2.61 3.76
C GLU A 94 0.81 -3.98 3.08
N LEU A 95 1.70 -4.22 2.11
CA LEU A 95 1.79 -5.46 1.32
C LEU A 95 2.92 -6.40 1.75
N GLN A 96 3.77 -5.99 2.70
CA GLN A 96 4.89 -6.81 3.19
C GLN A 96 4.45 -8.20 3.67
N PHE A 97 3.22 -8.34 4.17
CA PHE A 97 2.68 -9.62 4.62
C PHE A 97 2.59 -10.68 3.50
N LEU A 98 2.57 -10.27 2.22
CA LEU A 98 2.56 -11.19 1.09
C LEU A 98 3.88 -11.94 0.95
N VAL A 99 4.99 -11.31 1.33
CA VAL A 99 6.31 -11.97 1.41
C VAL A 99 6.31 -12.93 2.58
N ASP A 100 5.81 -12.50 3.75
CA ASP A 100 5.72 -13.35 4.94
C ASP A 100 4.86 -14.60 4.68
N ALA A 101 3.80 -14.44 3.89
CA ALA A 101 2.90 -15.50 3.43
C ALA A 101 3.46 -16.32 2.24
N LYS A 102 4.65 -15.99 1.72
CA LYS A 102 5.29 -16.64 0.57
C LYS A 102 4.46 -16.60 -0.72
N LEU A 103 3.71 -15.51 -0.90
CA LEU A 103 2.88 -15.25 -2.08
C LEU A 103 3.59 -14.37 -3.12
N VAL A 104 4.60 -13.62 -2.67
CA VAL A 104 5.52 -12.85 -3.52
C VAL A 104 6.94 -13.31 -3.19
N CYS A 105 7.67 -13.71 -4.24
CA CYS A 105 9.03 -14.23 -4.13
C CYS A 105 10.04 -13.32 -4.84
N ASN A 106 11.31 -13.46 -4.48
CA ASN A 106 12.45 -12.71 -5.01
C ASN A 106 12.96 -13.21 -6.37
N ASP A 107 12.18 -14.01 -7.09
CA ASP A 107 12.59 -14.51 -8.40
C ASP A 107 12.54 -13.37 -9.43
N ASP A 108 13.43 -13.41 -10.42
CA ASP A 108 13.59 -12.37 -11.45
C ASP A 108 12.38 -12.25 -12.41
N SER A 109 11.23 -12.82 -12.04
CA SER A 109 9.97 -12.66 -12.76
C SER A 109 9.46 -11.23 -12.64
N VAL A 110 9.24 -10.58 -13.78
CA VAL A 110 8.75 -9.20 -13.88
C VAL A 110 7.29 -9.08 -13.42
N THR A 111 6.54 -10.19 -13.42
CA THR A 111 5.14 -10.25 -13.02
C THR A 111 4.95 -11.29 -11.93
N ALA A 112 4.20 -10.96 -10.88
CA ALA A 112 3.75 -11.95 -9.92
C ALA A 112 2.70 -12.85 -10.58
N ASP A 113 2.89 -14.16 -10.50
CA ASP A 113 1.79 -15.10 -10.72
C ASP A 113 0.82 -14.97 -9.54
N LEU A 114 -0.29 -14.26 -9.77
CA LEU A 114 -1.33 -14.02 -8.77
C LEU A 114 -2.42 -15.10 -8.80
N SER A 115 -2.06 -16.33 -9.14
CA SER A 115 -2.95 -17.51 -9.13
C SER A 115 -3.60 -17.77 -7.77
N TRP A 116 -3.00 -17.28 -6.68
CA TRP A 116 -3.52 -17.34 -5.31
C TRP A 116 -4.59 -16.27 -5.00
N LEU A 117 -4.73 -15.23 -5.81
CA LEU A 117 -5.71 -14.17 -5.56
C LEU A 117 -7.10 -14.62 -6.06
N GLN A 118 -8.06 -14.72 -5.15
CA GLN A 118 -9.42 -15.13 -5.49
C GLN A 118 -10.11 -14.08 -6.35
N LYS A 119 -10.62 -14.49 -7.51
CA LYS A 119 -11.40 -13.63 -8.40
C LYS A 119 -12.82 -13.45 -7.86
N PRO A 120 -13.42 -12.24 -7.94
CA PRO A 120 -14.82 -12.07 -7.59
C PRO A 120 -15.74 -12.89 -8.52
N PRO A 121 -16.86 -13.42 -8.00
CA PRO A 121 -17.82 -14.15 -8.83
C PRO A 121 -18.41 -13.25 -9.92
N GLY A 122 -18.65 -13.83 -11.09
CA GLY A 122 -19.16 -13.10 -12.26
C GLY A 122 -18.09 -12.35 -13.08
N MET A 123 -16.83 -12.37 -12.67
CA MET A 123 -15.72 -11.81 -13.46
C MET A 123 -15.34 -12.76 -14.61
N SER A 124 -15.31 -12.23 -15.84
CA SER A 124 -14.92 -13.02 -17.02
C SER A 124 -13.48 -13.54 -16.90
N SER A 125 -13.25 -14.80 -17.24
CA SER A 125 -11.92 -15.43 -17.15
C SER A 125 -10.87 -14.74 -18.03
N ASN A 126 -11.29 -14.04 -19.09
CA ASN A 126 -10.41 -13.36 -20.04
C ASN A 126 -9.88 -12.00 -19.53
N PHE A 127 -10.32 -11.55 -18.35
CA PHE A 127 -10.00 -10.21 -17.84
C PHE A 127 -8.55 -10.06 -17.38
N VAL A 128 -7.85 -11.17 -17.10
CA VAL A 128 -6.49 -11.14 -16.54
C VAL A 128 -5.42 -10.81 -17.61
N ASP A 129 -5.68 -11.16 -18.87
CA ASP A 129 -4.72 -10.95 -19.97
C ASP A 129 -4.60 -9.45 -20.34
N ASP A 130 -5.66 -8.67 -20.18
CA ASP A 130 -5.66 -7.22 -20.45
C ASP A 130 -5.03 -6.39 -19.32
N LEU A 131 -4.96 -6.92 -18.10
CA LEU A 131 -4.35 -6.21 -16.96
C LEU A 131 -2.82 -6.23 -16.99
N SER A 132 -2.22 -7.11 -17.80
CA SER A 132 -0.78 -7.18 -18.07
C SER A 132 -0.25 -5.92 -18.75
N THR A 133 -1.10 -5.16 -19.44
CA THR A 133 -0.68 -4.05 -20.32
C THR A 133 -1.30 -2.71 -19.94
N ALA A 134 -2.31 -2.71 -19.07
CA ALA A 134 -2.96 -1.48 -18.60
C ALA A 134 -2.13 -0.77 -17.51
N ASN A 135 -1.08 -0.09 -17.96
CA ASN A 135 -0.56 1.16 -17.39
C ASN A 135 -0.38 1.23 -15.87
N ILE A 136 0.75 0.70 -15.40
CA ILE A 136 1.46 1.20 -14.21
C ILE A 136 2.13 2.55 -14.54
N SER A 137 1.44 3.47 -15.23
CA SER A 137 1.93 4.85 -15.41
C SER A 137 1.53 5.75 -14.23
N CYS A 138 0.79 5.22 -13.25
CA CYS A 138 0.21 5.97 -12.14
C CYS A 138 0.96 5.78 -10.80
N LEU A 139 2.06 5.02 -10.79
CA LEU A 139 2.82 4.70 -9.56
C LEU A 139 4.30 5.11 -9.62
N GLU A 140 4.79 5.57 -10.78
CA GLU A 140 6.15 6.11 -10.92
C GLU A 140 6.11 7.63 -10.76
N SER A 141 6.07 8.13 -9.52
CA SER A 141 6.42 9.51 -9.18
C SER A 141 6.81 9.63 -7.72
N SER A 142 8.09 9.40 -7.44
CA SER A 142 8.81 10.19 -6.45
C SER A 142 10.27 10.35 -6.88
N GLU A 143 10.49 10.89 -8.08
CA GLU A 143 11.76 11.57 -8.33
C GLU A 143 11.63 13.00 -7.82
N ASN A 144 12.66 13.43 -7.07
CA ASN A 144 12.89 14.78 -6.56
C ASN A 144 12.17 15.20 -5.27
N LEU A 145 12.56 14.58 -4.16
CA LEU A 145 12.99 15.40 -3.04
C LEU A 145 14.50 15.26 -2.90
N ASN A 146 15.20 16.27 -3.38
CA ASN A 146 16.54 16.62 -2.93
C ASN A 146 16.53 16.65 -1.41
N CYS A 147 16.98 15.57 -0.77
CA CYS A 147 17.42 15.65 0.60
C CYS A 147 18.75 16.42 0.55
N ILE A 148 18.66 17.75 0.68
CA ILE A 148 19.80 18.55 1.07
C ILE A 148 20.22 18.00 2.43
N ILE A 149 21.24 17.15 2.41
CA ILE A 149 21.97 16.78 3.61
C ILE A 149 22.68 18.07 4.02
N VAL A 150 22.09 18.81 4.96
CA VAL A 150 22.85 19.75 5.79
C VAL A 150 23.69 18.87 6.70
N THR A 151 24.86 18.45 6.22
CA THR A 151 25.92 17.94 7.10
C THR A 151 26.36 19.11 7.95
N GLU A 152 25.91 19.09 9.21
CA GLU A 152 26.47 19.88 10.31
C GLU A 152 27.99 19.68 10.33
N GLN A 153 28.72 20.71 9.91
CA GLN A 153 30.12 20.85 10.27
C GLN A 153 30.18 21.46 11.66
N ASN A 154 30.68 20.63 12.56
CA ASN A 154 30.97 20.89 13.95
C ASN A 154 32.13 21.88 14.06
N THR A 155 31.88 23.09 14.56
CA THR A 155 32.88 23.97 15.19
C THR A 155 32.19 24.74 16.31
N GLY A 156 32.38 24.34 17.57
CA GLY A 156 31.99 25.15 18.74
C GLY A 156 32.96 26.33 18.97
N PRO A 157 33.09 26.86 20.21
CA PRO A 157 32.16 26.96 21.34
C PRO A 157 31.98 28.43 21.82
N MET A 158 30.89 28.76 22.53
CA MET A 158 30.75 29.85 23.53
C MET A 158 29.25 30.02 23.82
N GLU A 159 28.81 29.65 25.02
CA GLU A 159 28.50 30.55 26.13
C GLU A 159 27.16 31.30 26.01
N ASP A 160 26.50 31.35 27.16
CA ASP A 160 25.36 32.17 27.54
C ASP A 160 23.90 31.71 27.27
N THR A 161 23.31 31.17 28.34
CA THR A 161 22.25 31.84 29.11
C THR A 161 20.87 31.95 28.44
N LEU A 162 19.93 31.08 28.87
CA LEU A 162 18.84 31.43 29.80
C LEU A 162 17.88 30.24 30.02
N ARG A 163 17.72 29.88 31.28
CA ARG A 163 16.61 29.05 31.78
C ARG A 163 15.29 29.74 31.48
N MET A 164 14.31 29.00 31.01
CA MET A 164 12.90 29.39 31.16
C MET A 164 12.15 28.22 31.77
N GLU A 165 11.96 28.31 33.09
CA GLU A 165 11.05 27.46 33.87
C GLU A 165 9.62 27.83 33.47
N VAL A 166 8.83 26.85 33.06
CA VAL A 166 7.40 27.03 32.79
C VAL A 166 6.65 26.64 34.05
N ASP A 167 6.24 27.65 34.83
CA ASP A 167 5.29 27.52 35.92
C ASP A 167 3.90 27.17 35.37
N ILE A 168 3.40 25.97 35.68
CA ILE A 168 2.00 25.62 35.47
C ILE A 168 1.28 25.82 36.81
N LYS A 169 0.52 26.92 36.89
CA LYS A 169 -0.44 27.15 37.99
C LYS A 169 -1.55 26.11 37.94
N LEU A 170 -1.68 25.34 39.02
CA LEU A 170 -2.91 24.63 39.38
C LEU A 170 -3.95 25.66 39.84
N GLU A 171 -5.04 25.81 39.08
CA GLU A 171 -6.26 26.46 39.57
C GLU A 171 -7.16 25.41 40.23
N GLU A 172 -7.39 25.60 41.53
CA GLU A 172 -8.44 24.95 42.31
C GLU A 172 -9.81 25.56 41.99
N ARG A 173 -10.77 24.71 41.65
CA ARG A 173 -12.23 24.85 41.84
C ARG A 173 -12.71 23.41 42.03
N ASN A 174 -13.42 22.98 43.08
CA ASN A 174 -14.25 23.65 44.07
C ASN A 174 -14.40 22.69 45.27
#